data_AF-A0A177M5R4-F1
#
_entry.id   AF-A0A177M5R4-F1
#
_cell.length_a   1.000
_cell.length_b   1.000
_cell.length_c   1.000
_cell.angle_alpha   90.00
_cell.angle_beta   90.00
_cell.angle_gamma   90.00
#
_symmetry.space_group_name_H-M   'P 1'
#
loop_
_entity.id
_entity.type
_entity.pdbx_description
1 polymer ?
#
loop_
_entity_poly.entity_id
_entity_poly.type
_entity_poly.pdbx_seq_one_letter_code
_entity_poly.pdbx_strand_id
1 'polypeptide(L)'
;MAKSDSRPGPRYSVEAASGPVGLRVATLQREAGKYKGANLPEAVTCLQEAAELMRQHPSNYPLDRWLRLPVILQKAGLFDAAIAEFHQLLDEVEERVKNEAPRQSPAIRQKFAHLNYFQIYEKMSLACDRQKLVNQAQQYAVLAEQHYRGFLDMSVKSGHYRSKHEHPTTTDT
;
A
#
# COMPACT_ATOMS: atom_id res chain seq x y z
N MET A 1 -10.06 22.75 41.92
CA MET A 1 -8.98 22.88 40.93
C MET A 1 -8.50 21.49 40.55
N ALA A 2 -9.01 20.93 39.45
CA ALA A 2 -8.61 19.60 38.97
C ALA A 2 -7.64 19.77 37.80
N LYS A 3 -6.42 19.23 37.94
CA LYS A 3 -5.43 19.16 36.86
C LYS A 3 -5.87 18.05 35.92
N SER A 4 -6.15 18.40 34.66
CA SER A 4 -6.38 17.44 33.60
C SER A 4 -5.03 16.93 33.09
N ASP A 5 -4.76 15.64 33.31
CA ASP A 5 -3.65 14.93 32.69
C ASP A 5 -3.91 14.77 31.18
N SER A 6 -3.29 15.66 30.41
CA SER A 6 -3.22 15.54 28.95
C SER A 6 -2.27 14.40 28.58
N ARG A 7 -2.82 13.22 28.29
CA ARG A 7 -2.06 12.17 27.60
C ARG A 7 -1.67 12.67 26.20
N PRO A 8 -0.40 12.64 25.80
CA PRO A 8 -0.04 12.93 24.41
C PRO A 8 -0.52 11.74 23.56
N GLY A 9 -1.59 11.96 22.79
CA GLY A 9 -1.97 11.05 21.71
C GLY A 9 -0.81 10.95 20.70
N PRO A 10 -0.72 9.84 19.94
CA PRO A 10 0.35 9.65 18.98
C PRO A 10 0.33 10.82 17.99
N ARG A 11 1.43 11.59 17.98
CA ARG A 11 1.62 12.70 17.05
C ARG A 11 1.58 12.13 15.63
N TYR A 12 0.49 12.48 14.96
CA TYR A 12 0.21 12.17 13.58
C TYR A 12 1.18 12.97 12.69
N SER A 13 2.30 12.39 12.26
CA SER A 13 3.20 13.06 11.31
C SER A 13 2.70 12.85 9.88
N VAL A 14 1.90 13.81 9.39
CA VAL A 14 1.73 14.08 7.95
C VAL A 14 3.10 14.30 7.27
N GLU A 15 4.15 14.57 8.06
CA GLU A 15 5.55 14.62 7.64
C GLU A 15 6.15 13.27 7.22
N ALA A 16 5.59 12.10 7.51
CA ALA A 16 6.30 10.85 7.18
C ALA A 16 6.45 10.63 5.65
N ALA A 17 5.51 11.13 4.84
CA ALA A 17 5.62 11.12 3.38
C ALA A 17 6.43 12.30 2.79
N SER A 18 6.54 13.42 3.52
CA SER A 18 7.12 14.70 3.05
C SER A 18 8.37 15.16 3.80
N GLY A 19 8.79 14.44 4.84
CA GLY A 19 9.96 14.70 5.66
C GLY A 19 11.20 13.98 5.16
N PRO A 20 12.33 14.04 5.90
CA PRO A 20 13.61 13.50 5.46
C PRO A 20 13.55 12.02 5.06
N VAL A 21 12.79 11.21 5.80
CA VAL A 21 12.60 9.78 5.49
C VAL A 21 11.82 9.58 4.20
N GLY A 22 10.67 10.25 4.03
CA GLY A 22 9.88 10.18 2.81
C GLY A 22 10.66 10.61 1.56
N LEU A 23 11.52 11.63 1.70
CA LEU A 23 12.43 12.08 0.64
C LEU A 23 13.52 11.03 0.33
N ARG A 24 14.10 10.39 1.36
CA ARG A 24 15.08 9.31 1.18
C ARG A 24 14.46 8.12 0.46
N VAL A 25 13.27 7.67 0.90
CA VAL A 25 12.51 6.61 0.22
C VAL A 25 12.25 6.98 -1.24
N ALA A 26 11.78 8.19 -1.52
CA ALA A 26 11.53 8.63 -2.90
C ALA A 26 12.82 8.65 -3.75
N THR A 27 13.94 9.05 -3.16
CA THR A 27 15.27 9.06 -3.81
C THR A 27 15.71 7.64 -4.15
N LEU A 28 15.68 6.72 -3.19
CA LEU A 28 16.03 5.31 -3.39
C LEU A 28 15.15 4.65 -4.45
N GLN A 29 13.86 4.93 -4.42
CA GLN A 29 12.91 4.47 -5.42
C GLN A 29 13.27 5.00 -6.82
N ARG A 30 13.74 6.25 -6.95
CA ARG A 30 14.21 6.80 -8.23
C ARG A 30 15.53 6.17 -8.67
N GLU A 31 16.48 6.01 -7.77
CA GLU A 31 17.78 5.38 -8.03
C GLU A 31 17.63 3.95 -8.53
N ALA A 32 16.81 3.13 -7.87
CA ALA A 32 16.47 1.79 -8.34
C ALA A 32 15.92 1.77 -9.78
N GLY A 33 15.21 2.84 -10.19
CA GLY A 33 14.71 3.01 -11.55
C GLY A 33 15.83 3.19 -12.58
N LYS A 34 16.94 3.83 -12.21
CA LYS A 34 18.10 4.05 -13.09
C LYS A 34 18.86 2.75 -13.38
N TYR A 35 18.85 1.83 -12.43
CA TYR A 35 19.53 0.54 -12.55
C TYR A 35 18.71 -0.54 -13.28
N LYS A 36 17.43 -0.26 -13.58
CA LYS A 36 16.51 -1.20 -14.21
C LYS A 36 17.02 -1.61 -15.60
N GLY A 37 17.43 -2.87 -15.74
CA GLY A 37 17.88 -3.46 -17.01
C GLY A 37 19.38 -3.37 -17.27
N ALA A 38 20.14 -2.66 -16.43
CA ALA A 38 21.60 -2.58 -16.52
C ALA A 38 22.29 -3.22 -15.31
N ASN A 39 21.77 -2.99 -14.10
CA ASN A 39 22.39 -3.49 -12.88
C ASN A 39 21.37 -3.84 -11.79
N LEU A 40 20.78 -5.05 -11.92
CA LEU A 40 19.71 -5.48 -11.02
C LEU A 40 20.12 -5.59 -9.53
N PRO A 41 21.34 -6.01 -9.16
CA PRO A 41 21.76 -6.05 -7.75
C PRO A 41 21.64 -4.69 -7.05
N GLU A 42 22.08 -3.60 -7.67
CA GLU A 42 22.03 -2.26 -7.11
C GLU A 42 20.59 -1.75 -7.02
N ALA A 43 19.74 -2.12 -7.99
CA ALA A 43 18.31 -1.87 -7.90
C ALA A 43 17.68 -2.57 -6.69
N VAL A 44 18.10 -3.82 -6.40
CA VAL A 44 17.65 -4.57 -5.22
C VAL A 44 18.10 -3.88 -3.94
N THR A 45 19.37 -3.50 -3.82
CA THR A 45 19.90 -2.80 -2.64
C THR A 45 19.12 -1.52 -2.34
N CYS A 46 18.88 -0.67 -3.34
CA CYS A 46 18.10 0.55 -3.17
C CYS A 46 16.67 0.26 -2.70
N LEU A 47 16.04 -0.79 -3.23
CA LEU A 47 14.66 -1.13 -2.89
C LEU A 47 14.52 -1.83 -1.53
N GLN A 48 15.52 -2.60 -1.10
CA GLN A 48 15.60 -3.16 0.25
C GLN A 48 15.71 -2.05 1.29
N GLU A 49 16.60 -1.07 1.09
CA GLU A 49 16.71 0.09 1.98
C GLU A 49 15.41 0.89 2.01
N ALA A 50 14.77 1.09 0.84
CA ALA A 50 13.49 1.79 0.78
C ALA A 50 12.38 1.05 1.51
N ALA A 51 12.26 -0.27 1.33
CA ALA A 51 11.25 -1.09 1.99
C ALA A 51 11.43 -1.07 3.52
N GLU A 52 12.66 -1.20 3.99
CA GLU A 52 12.98 -1.13 5.42
C GLU A 52 12.59 0.22 6.02
N LEU A 53 12.96 1.33 5.38
CA LEU A 53 12.56 2.68 5.83
C LEU A 53 11.04 2.86 5.83
N MET A 54 10.35 2.32 4.84
CA MET A 54 8.89 2.41 4.77
C MET A 54 8.21 1.61 5.89
N ARG A 55 8.79 0.48 6.32
CA ARG A 55 8.29 -0.32 7.47
C ARG A 55 8.59 0.33 8.81
N GLN A 56 9.80 0.89 8.97
CA GLN A 56 10.19 1.59 10.20
C GLN A 56 9.43 2.90 10.38
N HIS A 57 9.03 3.53 9.28
CA HIS A 57 8.28 4.78 9.28
C HIS A 57 7.01 4.65 8.42
N PRO A 58 6.00 3.89 8.89
CA PRO A 58 4.76 3.71 8.16
C PRO A 58 4.12 5.05 7.84
N SER A 59 3.80 5.25 6.56
CA SER A 59 3.19 6.46 6.03
C SER A 59 2.24 6.09 4.90
N ASN A 60 1.62 7.08 4.28
CA ASN A 60 0.80 6.89 3.09
C ASN A 60 1.66 6.62 1.84
N TYR A 61 2.24 5.42 1.77
CA TYR A 61 2.95 4.95 0.59
C TYR A 61 2.03 4.05 -0.25
N PRO A 62 1.78 4.36 -1.53
CA PRO A 62 0.91 3.53 -2.36
C PRO A 62 1.47 2.12 -2.54
N LEU A 63 0.60 1.12 -2.67
CA LEU A 63 0.97 -0.29 -2.88
C LEU A 63 2.02 -0.49 -3.98
N ASP A 64 1.91 0.25 -5.08
CA ASP A 64 2.87 0.15 -6.19
C ASP A 64 4.33 0.36 -5.74
N ARG A 65 4.56 1.20 -4.72
CA ARG A 65 5.90 1.43 -4.18
C ARG A 65 6.43 0.20 -3.44
N TRP A 66 5.56 -0.49 -2.70
CA TRP A 66 5.86 -1.73 -2.00
C TRP A 66 6.13 -2.89 -2.96
N LEU A 67 5.32 -3.00 -4.03
CA LEU A 67 5.43 -4.08 -5.02
C LEU A 67 6.72 -4.02 -5.85
N ARG A 68 7.47 -2.91 -5.83
CA ARG A 68 8.70 -2.79 -6.62
C ARG A 68 9.79 -3.74 -6.18
N LEU A 69 10.01 -3.93 -4.88
CA LEU A 69 11.05 -4.82 -4.37
C LEU A 69 10.83 -6.28 -4.83
N PRO A 70 9.68 -6.94 -4.57
CA PRO A 70 9.49 -8.32 -4.98
C PRO A 70 9.52 -8.48 -6.52
N VAL A 71 9.02 -7.50 -7.28
CA VAL A 71 9.10 -7.54 -8.75
C VAL A 71 10.54 -7.45 -9.27
N ILE A 72 11.40 -6.63 -8.64
CA ILE A 72 12.80 -6.52 -9.04
C ILE A 72 13.61 -7.74 -8.58
N LEU A 73 13.37 -8.27 -7.37
CA LEU A 73 13.94 -9.53 -6.91
C LEU A 73 13.65 -10.67 -7.91
N GLN A 74 12.41 -10.76 -8.38
CA GLN A 74 12.03 -11.74 -9.39
C GLN A 74 12.85 -11.59 -10.67
N LYS A 75 12.97 -10.35 -11.19
CA LYS A 75 13.75 -10.07 -12.41
C LYS A 75 15.23 -10.35 -12.26
N ALA A 76 15.77 -10.24 -11.04
CA ALA A 76 17.14 -10.58 -10.71
C ALA A 76 17.38 -12.10 -10.57
N GLY A 77 16.35 -12.94 -10.78
CA GLY A 77 16.44 -14.39 -10.58
C GLY A 77 16.34 -14.84 -9.12
N LEU A 78 16.07 -13.92 -8.19
CA LEU A 78 15.94 -14.17 -6.76
C LEU A 78 14.49 -14.50 -6.41
N PHE A 79 13.99 -15.62 -6.95
CA PHE A 79 12.57 -15.96 -6.88
C PHE A 79 12.09 -16.20 -5.44
N ASP A 80 12.83 -16.97 -4.64
CA ASP A 80 12.42 -17.28 -3.27
C ASP A 80 12.34 -16.03 -2.41
N ALA A 81 13.30 -15.11 -2.57
CA ALA A 81 13.28 -13.82 -1.91
C ALA A 81 12.10 -12.95 -2.37
N ALA A 82 11.75 -12.98 -3.66
CA ALA A 82 10.58 -12.29 -4.16
C ALA A 82 9.28 -12.82 -3.55
N ILE A 83 9.13 -14.15 -3.44
CA ILE A 83 7.95 -14.77 -2.84
C ILE A 83 7.87 -14.45 -1.33
N ALA A 84 8.98 -14.55 -0.60
CA ALA A 84 9.03 -14.18 0.81
C ALA A 84 8.60 -12.73 1.04
N GLU A 85 9.09 -11.81 0.21
CA GLU A 85 8.71 -10.40 0.26
C GLU A 85 7.22 -10.19 -0.09
N PHE A 86 6.66 -10.93 -1.06
CA PHE A 86 5.22 -10.88 -1.33
C PHE A 86 4.38 -11.39 -0.15
N HIS A 87 4.77 -12.49 0.51
CA HIS A 87 4.08 -12.99 1.70
C HIS A 87 4.13 -11.97 2.84
N GLN A 88 5.28 -11.35 3.07
CA GLN A 88 5.38 -10.26 4.05
C GLN A 88 4.42 -9.11 3.72
N LEU A 89 4.29 -8.72 2.45
CA LEU A 89 3.33 -7.69 2.04
C LEU A 89 1.88 -8.10 2.28
N LEU A 90 1.53 -9.39 2.19
CA LEU A 90 0.20 -9.92 2.51
C LEU A 90 -0.10 -9.78 4.02
N ASP A 91 0.87 -10.14 4.87
CA ASP A 91 0.75 -10.05 6.33
C ASP A 91 0.58 -8.60 6.80
N GLU A 92 1.16 -7.65 6.05
CA GLU A 92 1.13 -6.22 6.37
C GLU A 92 -0.08 -5.47 5.78
N VAL A 93 -0.97 -6.10 4.99
CA VAL A 93 -2.05 -5.40 4.25
C VAL A 93 -2.94 -4.56 5.17
N GLU A 94 -3.48 -5.16 6.24
CA GLU A 94 -4.43 -4.46 7.11
C GLU A 94 -3.80 -3.25 7.78
N GLU A 95 -2.55 -3.38 8.24
CA GLU A 95 -1.83 -2.32 8.92
C GLU A 95 -1.47 -1.20 7.93
N ARG A 96 -1.02 -1.54 6.72
CA ARG A 96 -0.76 -0.54 5.67
C ARG A 96 -2.01 0.24 5.31
N VAL A 97 -3.15 -0.42 5.12
CA VAL A 97 -4.41 0.27 4.83
C VAL A 97 -4.88 1.16 5.99
N LYS A 98 -4.67 0.75 7.25
CA LYS A 98 -4.92 1.63 8.40
C LYS A 98 -4.06 2.89 8.36
N ASN A 99 -2.80 2.78 7.95
CA ASN A 99 -1.85 3.90 7.87
C ASN A 99 -2.08 4.81 6.65
N GLU A 100 -2.49 4.26 5.50
CA GLU A 100 -2.84 5.02 4.29
C GLU A 100 -4.18 5.77 4.46
N ALA A 101 -5.14 5.14 5.14
CA ALA A 101 -6.51 5.62 5.27
C ALA A 101 -7.03 5.66 6.73
N PRO A 102 -6.32 6.33 7.67
CA PRO A 102 -6.62 6.25 9.11
C PRO A 102 -7.96 6.87 9.50
N ARG A 103 -8.45 7.86 8.73
CA ARG A 103 -9.74 8.52 8.96
C ARG A 103 -10.92 7.77 8.33
N GLN A 104 -10.66 6.72 7.55
CA GLN A 104 -11.71 5.95 6.90
C GLN A 104 -12.33 4.94 7.88
N SER A 105 -13.60 4.61 7.64
CA SER A 105 -14.31 3.62 8.44
C SER A 105 -13.67 2.22 8.29
N PRO A 106 -13.86 1.31 9.26
CA PRO A 106 -13.41 -0.07 9.13
C PRO A 106 -13.89 -0.75 7.83
N ALA A 107 -15.12 -0.50 7.39
CA ALA A 107 -15.66 -1.05 6.15
C ALA A 107 -14.93 -0.52 4.89
N ILE A 108 -14.61 0.78 4.84
CA ILE A 108 -13.82 1.35 3.73
C ILE A 108 -12.40 0.77 3.74
N ARG A 109 -11.78 0.64 4.92
CA ARG A 109 -10.46 0.03 5.06
C ARG A 109 -10.47 -1.44 4.63
N GLN A 110 -11.46 -2.22 5.03
CA GLN A 110 -11.60 -3.60 4.58
C GLN A 110 -11.78 -3.69 3.06
N LYS A 111 -12.54 -2.77 2.45
CA LYS A 111 -12.63 -2.68 0.99
C LYS A 111 -11.27 -2.44 0.34
N PHE A 112 -10.47 -1.50 0.86
CA PHE A 112 -9.11 -1.28 0.35
C PHE A 112 -8.15 -2.43 0.65
N ALA A 113 -8.35 -3.18 1.73
CA ALA A 113 -7.59 -4.40 1.99
C ALA A 113 -7.85 -5.45 0.89
N HIS A 114 -9.10 -5.67 0.50
CA HIS A 114 -9.43 -6.53 -0.65
C HIS A 114 -8.73 -6.10 -1.93
N LEU A 115 -8.69 -4.79 -2.24
CA LEU A 115 -7.96 -4.30 -3.41
C LEU A 115 -6.45 -4.59 -3.33
N ASN A 116 -5.84 -4.37 -2.17
CA ASN A 116 -4.43 -4.67 -1.94
C ASN A 116 -4.12 -6.17 -2.10
N TYR A 117 -4.92 -7.04 -1.48
CA TYR A 117 -4.77 -8.50 -1.62
C TYR A 117 -4.86 -8.93 -3.08
N PHE A 118 -5.87 -8.43 -3.83
CA PHE A 118 -6.01 -8.71 -5.26
C PHE A 118 -4.72 -8.36 -6.02
N GLN A 119 -4.21 -7.14 -5.86
CA GLN A 119 -3.03 -6.66 -6.57
C GLN A 119 -1.77 -7.45 -6.22
N ILE A 120 -1.60 -7.84 -4.95
CA ILE A 120 -0.46 -8.66 -4.52
C ILE A 120 -0.55 -10.06 -5.12
N TYR A 121 -1.70 -10.73 -5.01
CA TYR A 121 -1.88 -12.08 -5.56
C TYR A 121 -1.78 -12.10 -7.09
N GLU A 122 -2.23 -11.06 -7.78
CA GLU A 122 -2.03 -10.92 -9.22
C GLU A 122 -0.53 -10.92 -9.58
N LYS A 123 0.30 -10.18 -8.81
CA LYS A 123 1.75 -10.17 -9.02
C LYS A 123 2.41 -11.49 -8.65
N MET A 124 1.96 -12.16 -7.59
CA MET A 124 2.46 -13.50 -7.23
C MET A 124 2.12 -14.53 -8.30
N SER A 125 0.91 -14.50 -8.85
CA SER A 125 0.49 -15.39 -9.95
C SER A 125 1.40 -15.21 -11.17
N LEU A 126 1.59 -13.97 -11.62
CA LEU A 126 2.51 -13.64 -12.70
C LEU A 126 3.96 -14.04 -12.37
N ALA A 127 4.34 -13.97 -11.09
CA ALA A 127 5.68 -14.34 -10.67
C ALA A 127 5.92 -15.85 -10.83
N CYS A 128 4.97 -16.67 -10.36
CA CYS A 128 4.97 -18.13 -10.49
C CYS A 128 4.88 -18.59 -11.96
N ASP A 129 4.04 -17.93 -12.77
CA ASP A 129 3.86 -18.27 -14.18
C ASP A 129 5.18 -18.17 -14.96
N ARG A 130 5.95 -17.09 -14.73
CA ARG A 130 7.29 -16.91 -15.33
C ARG A 130 8.29 -17.99 -14.94
N GLN A 131 8.11 -18.62 -13.77
CA GLN A 131 8.92 -19.74 -13.31
C GLN A 131 8.34 -21.11 -13.68
N LYS A 132 7.26 -21.14 -14.48
CA LYS A 132 6.55 -22.36 -14.88
C LYS A 132 5.95 -23.14 -13.70
N LEU A 133 5.68 -22.46 -12.58
CA LEU A 133 5.04 -23.02 -11.40
C LEU A 133 3.51 -22.92 -11.55
N VAL A 134 2.97 -23.62 -12.56
CA VAL A 134 1.60 -23.47 -13.05
C VAL A 134 0.55 -23.64 -11.95
N ASN A 135 0.71 -24.63 -11.09
CA ASN A 135 -0.24 -24.90 -10.00
C ASN A 135 -0.31 -23.73 -9.00
N GLN A 136 0.84 -23.18 -8.62
CA GLN A 136 0.90 -22.03 -7.70
C GLN A 136 0.38 -20.75 -8.37
N ALA A 137 0.70 -20.54 -9.65
CA ALA A 137 0.17 -19.42 -10.41
C ALA A 137 -1.37 -19.46 -10.43
N GLN A 138 -1.96 -20.63 -10.69
CA GLN A 138 -3.41 -20.81 -10.68
C GLN A 138 -4.02 -20.59 -9.28
N GLN A 139 -3.37 -21.08 -8.23
CA GLN A 139 -3.82 -20.85 -6.84
C GLN A 139 -3.86 -19.36 -6.52
N TYR A 140 -2.80 -18.61 -6.83
CA TYR A 140 -2.78 -17.16 -6.60
C TYR A 140 -3.76 -16.41 -7.49
N ALA A 141 -3.98 -16.84 -8.74
CA ALA A 141 -5.00 -16.24 -9.60
C ALA A 141 -6.42 -16.38 -9.01
N VAL A 142 -6.74 -17.54 -8.45
CA VAL A 142 -8.04 -17.77 -7.77
C VAL A 142 -8.18 -16.86 -6.55
N LEU A 143 -7.13 -16.72 -5.73
CA LEU A 143 -7.14 -15.83 -4.57
C LEU A 143 -7.30 -14.36 -5.00
N ALA A 144 -6.59 -13.94 -6.05
CA ALA A 144 -6.73 -12.60 -6.60
C ALA A 144 -8.19 -12.32 -6.98
N GLU A 145 -8.83 -13.21 -7.75
CA GLU A 145 -10.22 -13.08 -8.17
C GLU A 145 -11.19 -13.03 -6.98
N GLN A 146 -11.00 -13.87 -5.96
CA GLN A 146 -11.81 -13.83 -4.74
C GLN A 146 -11.75 -12.47 -4.05
N HIS A 147 -10.56 -11.89 -3.92
CA HIS A 147 -10.40 -10.57 -3.32
C HIS A 147 -10.93 -9.45 -4.20
N TYR A 148 -10.81 -9.55 -5.53
CA TYR A 148 -11.39 -8.57 -6.45
C TYR A 148 -12.92 -8.55 -6.36
N ARG A 149 -13.56 -9.73 -6.30
CA ARG A 149 -15.01 -9.84 -6.05
C ARG A 149 -15.39 -9.21 -4.72
N GLY A 150 -14.67 -9.53 -3.65
CA GLY A 150 -14.88 -8.91 -2.34
C GLY A 150 -14.81 -7.37 -2.39
N PHE A 151 -13.87 -6.81 -3.16
CA PHE A 151 -13.80 -5.36 -3.38
C PHE A 151 -15.03 -4.79 -4.11
N LEU A 152 -15.51 -5.48 -5.15
CA LEU A 152 -16.68 -5.06 -5.94
C LEU A 152 -17.99 -5.17 -5.16
N ASP A 153 -18.19 -6.27 -4.43
CA ASP A 153 -19.42 -6.56 -3.68
C ASP A 153 -19.61 -5.62 -2.48
N MET A 154 -18.52 -5.06 -1.96
CA MET A 154 -18.57 -4.05 -0.92
C MET A 154 -19.12 -2.71 -1.48
N SER A 155 -20.45 -2.59 -1.50
CA SER A 155 -21.16 -1.31 -1.66
C SER A 155 -20.98 -0.48 -0.40
N VAL A 156 -19.91 0.32 -0.35
CA VAL A 156 -19.73 1.30 0.70
C VAL A 156 -20.34 2.60 0.21
N LYS A 157 -21.48 2.99 0.80
CA LYS A 157 -22.08 4.32 0.58
C LYS A 157 -21.01 5.36 0.94
N SER A 158 -20.38 5.97 -0.06
CA SER A 158 -19.53 7.12 0.17
C SER A 158 -20.45 8.19 0.73
N GLY A 159 -20.21 8.60 1.99
CA GLY A 159 -20.96 9.69 2.59
C GLY A 159 -20.79 10.92 1.72
N HIS A 160 -21.78 11.21 0.87
CA HIS A 160 -21.78 12.39 0.05
C HIS A 160 -21.71 13.62 0.97
N TYR A 161 -20.76 14.47 0.62
CA TYR A 161 -20.63 15.84 1.08
C TYR A 161 -22.03 16.49 1.13
N ARG A 162 -22.51 16.79 2.34
CA ARG A 162 -23.73 17.59 2.51
C ARG A 162 -23.37 19.02 2.13
N SER A 163 -23.57 19.37 0.86
CA SER A 163 -23.48 20.75 0.38
C SER A 163 -24.48 21.60 1.17
N LYS A 164 -23.99 22.33 2.17
CA LYS A 164 -24.75 23.39 2.82
C LYS A 164 -24.60 24.65 1.97
N HIS A 165 -25.40 24.76 0.93
CA HIS A 165 -25.72 26.04 0.31
C HIS A 165 -27.25 26.18 0.27
N GLU A 166 -27.84 26.39 1.44
CA GLU A 166 -29.11 27.08 1.53
C GLU A 166 -28.79 28.58 1.52
N HIS A 167 -29.05 29.23 0.37
CA HIS A 167 -29.07 30.68 0.30
C HIS A 167 -30.32 31.19 1.02
N PRO A 168 -30.23 32.22 1.89
CA PRO A 168 -31.40 32.88 2.42
C PRO A 168 -32.00 33.76 1.32
N THR A 169 -33.21 33.45 0.87
CA THR A 169 -34.01 34.38 0.09
C THR A 169 -34.52 35.46 1.03
N THR A 170 -33.82 36.59 1.07
CA THR A 170 -34.38 37.86 1.53
C THR A 170 -35.50 38.26 0.58
N THR A 171 -36.72 38.26 1.09
CA THR A 171 -37.88 38.89 0.48
C THR A 171 -37.79 40.38 0.79
N ASP A 172 -37.55 41.19 -0.24
CA ASP A 172 -37.74 42.64 -0.19
C ASP A 172 -39.23 42.94 0.00
N THR A 173 -39.54 43.82 0.95
CA THR A 173 -40.81 44.57 1.03
C THR A 173 -40.50 46.04 1.22
#